data_AF-A0A754B8T7-F1
#
_entry.id   AF-A0A754B8T7-F1
#
_cell.length_a   1.000
_cell.length_b   1.000
_cell.length_c   1.000
_cell.angle_alpha   90.00
_cell.angle_beta   90.00
_cell.angle_gamma   90.00
#
_symmetry.space_group_name_H-M   'P 1'
#
loop_
_entity.id
_entity.type
_entity.pdbx_description
1 polymer ?
#
loop_
_entity_poly.entity_id
_entity_poly.type
_entity_poly.pdbx_seq_one_letter_code
_entity_poly.pdbx_strand_id
1 'polypeptide(L)'
;MNNKKNEATHTNGKRLLTQKEAGDFLNYVFSPDADRDNQKRLHMKRFICDIQTVLNQANRALEFAQKDRWSIARAYLNNAARTIDSLKRVAREVPPMVNEEKQS
;
A
#
# COMPACT_ATOMS: atom_id res chain seq x y z
N MET A 1 20.05 24.25 10.54
CA MET A 1 19.82 22.95 9.86
C MET A 1 18.38 22.92 9.38
N ASN A 2 18.14 22.97 8.07
CA ASN A 2 16.80 23.09 7.49
C ASN A 2 15.97 21.83 7.72
N ASN A 3 14.82 21.98 8.37
CA ASN A 3 13.89 20.92 8.76
C ASN A 3 13.04 20.41 7.58
N LYS A 4 13.62 20.32 6.37
CA LYS A 4 12.92 19.95 5.12
C LYS A 4 12.46 18.48 5.05
N LYS A 5 12.76 17.65 6.06
CA LYS A 5 12.45 16.21 6.03
C LYS A 5 10.97 15.86 6.24
N ASN A 6 10.15 16.82 6.70
CA ASN A 6 8.74 16.59 7.01
C ASN A 6 7.77 17.46 6.19
N GLU A 7 8.21 18.04 5.08
CA GLU A 7 7.30 18.77 4.19
C GLU A 7 6.45 17.79 3.36
N ALA A 8 5.13 17.98 3.40
CA ALA A 8 4.19 17.18 2.65
C ALA A 8 4.40 17.42 1.14
N THR A 9 4.79 16.37 0.42
CA THR A 9 5.02 16.45 -1.03
C THR A 9 3.72 16.13 -1.77
N HIS A 10 3.36 16.92 -2.77
CA HIS A 10 2.16 16.70 -3.58
C HIS A 10 2.55 16.10 -4.94
N THR A 11 1.89 15.01 -5.36
CA THR A 11 2.04 14.42 -6.71
C THR A 11 0.66 14.10 -7.29
N ASN A 12 0.39 14.54 -8.53
CA ASN A 12 -0.90 14.34 -9.21
C ASN A 12 -2.12 14.71 -8.35
N GLY A 13 -2.06 15.85 -7.65
CA GLY A 13 -3.14 16.32 -6.76
C GLY A 13 -3.29 15.54 -5.45
N LYS A 14 -2.46 14.52 -5.21
CA LYS A 14 -2.48 13.72 -3.97
C LYS A 14 -1.31 14.09 -3.07
N ARG A 15 -1.59 14.28 -1.78
CA ARG A 15 -0.57 14.50 -0.75
C ARG A 15 0.09 13.17 -0.40
N LEU A 16 1.40 13.09 -0.57
CA LEU A 16 2.21 12.00 -0.05
C LEU A 16 2.38 12.16 1.45
N LEU A 17 2.37 11.04 2.16
CA LEU A 17 2.66 11.00 3.59
C LEU A 17 4.13 11.38 3.82
N THR A 18 4.35 12.20 4.85
CA THR A 18 5.69 12.46 5.38
C THR A 18 6.26 11.20 6.05
N GLN A 19 7.57 11.16 6.28
CA GLN A 19 8.21 10.02 6.94
C GLN A 19 7.60 9.74 8.33
N LYS A 20 7.30 10.79 9.09
CA LYS A 20 6.65 10.67 10.40
C LYS A 20 5.25 10.06 10.27
N GLU A 21 4.42 10.59 9.37
CA GLU A 21 3.07 10.09 9.16
C GLU A 21 3.04 8.64 8.68
N ALA A 22 4.01 8.25 7.84
CA ALA A 22 4.16 6.87 7.42
C ALA A 22 4.51 5.95 8.61
N GLY A 23 5.40 6.40 9.50
CA GLY A 23 5.75 5.67 10.73
C GLY A 23 4.56 5.53 11.69
N ASP A 24 3.84 6.63 11.94
CA ASP A 24 2.66 6.65 12.81
C ASP A 24 1.55 5.74 12.25
N PHE A 25 1.35 5.74 10.93
CA PHE A 25 0.41 4.86 10.25
C PHE A 25 0.77 3.38 10.42
N LEU A 26 2.04 3.01 10.22
CA LEU A 26 2.49 1.63 10.39
C LEU A 26 2.33 1.18 11.84
N ASN A 27 2.69 2.01 12.80
CA ASN A 27 2.49 1.72 14.22
C ASN A 27 1.00 1.49 14.51
N TYR A 28 0.12 2.39 14.08
CA TYR A 28 -1.32 2.20 14.21
C TYR A 28 -1.80 0.90 13.57
N VAL A 29 -1.39 0.57 12.34
CA VAL A 29 -1.83 -0.66 11.68
C VAL A 29 -1.34 -1.91 12.43
N PHE A 30 -0.12 -1.91 12.96
CA PHE A 30 0.51 -3.09 13.57
C PHE A 30 0.47 -3.14 15.11
N SER A 31 -0.05 -2.14 15.82
CA SER A 31 -0.14 -2.16 17.29
C SER A 31 -0.97 -3.34 17.84
N PRO A 32 -0.60 -3.90 19.00
CA PRO A 32 -1.25 -5.08 19.58
C PRO A 32 -2.61 -4.81 20.26
N ASP A 33 -2.95 -3.57 20.64
CA ASP A 33 -4.16 -3.30 21.43
C ASP A 33 -5.47 -3.17 20.61
N ALA A 34 -6.52 -3.83 21.12
CA ALA A 34 -7.91 -3.95 20.65
C ALA A 34 -8.77 -2.75 21.12
N ASP A 35 -9.90 -2.34 20.52
CA ASP A 35 -11.14 -3.12 20.60
C ASP A 35 -12.32 -2.60 19.73
N ARG A 36 -12.10 -1.64 18.82
CA ARG A 36 -13.19 -1.16 17.91
C ARG A 36 -12.80 -1.00 16.45
N ASP A 37 -11.51 -0.88 16.18
CA ASP A 37 -10.94 -0.69 14.85
C ASP A 37 -10.47 -1.99 14.18
N ASN A 38 -10.82 -3.15 14.74
CA ASN A 38 -10.26 -4.44 14.33
C ASN A 38 -10.51 -4.76 12.85
N GLN A 39 -11.71 -4.48 12.30
CA GLN A 39 -11.99 -4.76 10.89
C GLN A 39 -11.23 -3.83 9.94
N LYS A 40 -11.19 -2.52 10.24
CA LYS A 40 -10.47 -1.54 9.42
C LYS A 40 -8.96 -1.79 9.46
N ARG A 41 -8.40 -2.03 10.65
CA ARG A 41 -6.99 -2.37 10.83
C ARG A 41 -6.66 -3.73 10.19
N LEU A 42 -7.53 -4.72 10.28
CA LEU A 42 -7.34 -6.01 9.60
C LEU A 42 -7.33 -5.85 8.07
N HIS A 43 -8.24 -5.04 7.52
CA HIS A 43 -8.24 -4.70 6.09
C HIS A 43 -6.93 -4.00 5.69
N MET A 44 -6.46 -3.03 6.49
CA MET A 44 -5.21 -2.32 6.23
C MET A 44 -3.99 -3.25 6.34
N LYS A 45 -3.93 -4.13 7.34
CA LYS A 45 -2.90 -5.18 7.45
C LYS A 45 -2.88 -6.04 6.20
N ARG A 46 -4.04 -6.56 5.79
CA ARG A 46 -4.17 -7.40 4.60
C ARG A 46 -3.71 -6.68 3.33
N PHE A 47 -4.12 -5.42 3.18
CA PHE A 47 -3.72 -4.58 2.05
C PHE A 47 -2.18 -4.39 1.99
N ILE A 48 -1.54 -4.11 3.13
CA ILE A 48 -0.07 -4.00 3.21
C ILE A 48 0.62 -5.33 2.89
N CYS A 49 0.12 -6.45 3.43
CA CYS A 49 0.65 -7.78 3.15
C CYS A 49 0.54 -8.16 1.66
N ASP A 50 -0.57 -7.78 1.02
CA ASP A 50 -0.78 -8.00 -0.41
C ASP A 50 0.19 -7.16 -1.25
N ILE A 51 0.49 -5.92 -0.88
CA ILE A 51 1.55 -5.10 -1.51
C ILE A 51 2.92 -5.77 -1.37
N GLN A 52 3.27 -6.22 -0.16
CA GLN A 52 4.54 -6.92 0.07
C GLN A 52 4.64 -8.19 -0.78
N THR A 53 3.52 -8.91 -0.94
CA THR A 53 3.43 -10.08 -1.80
C THR A 53 3.71 -9.71 -3.25
N VAL A 54 3.08 -8.66 -3.78
CA VAL A 54 3.33 -8.16 -5.15
C VAL A 54 4.80 -7.81 -5.37
N LEU A 55 5.42 -7.09 -4.43
CA LEU A 55 6.84 -6.73 -4.51
C LEU A 55 7.75 -7.96 -4.55
N ASN A 56 7.48 -8.95 -3.69
CA ASN A 56 8.24 -10.19 -3.69
C ASN A 56 8.08 -10.97 -5.00
N GLN A 57 6.86 -11.05 -5.54
CA GLN A 57 6.60 -11.72 -6.82
C GLN A 57 7.32 -11.01 -7.98
N ALA A 58 7.31 -9.67 -8.02
CA ALA A 58 8.02 -8.89 -9.01
C ALA A 58 9.55 -9.09 -8.94
N ASN A 59 10.11 -9.11 -7.72
CA ASN A 59 11.53 -9.38 -7.51
C ASN A 59 11.92 -10.80 -7.98
N ARG A 60 11.10 -11.81 -7.67
CA ARG A 60 11.32 -13.18 -8.16
C ARG A 60 11.22 -13.27 -9.68
N ALA A 61 10.27 -12.57 -10.29
CA ALA A 61 10.19 -12.49 -11.74
C ALA A 61 11.49 -11.93 -12.36
N LEU A 62 12.04 -10.86 -11.77
CA LEU A 62 13.31 -10.29 -12.20
C LEU A 62 14.47 -11.29 -12.04
N GLU A 63 14.60 -11.96 -10.89
CA GLU A 63 15.62 -12.99 -10.65
C GLU A 63 15.59 -14.12 -11.68
N PHE A 64 14.38 -14.55 -12.08
CA PHE A 64 14.22 -15.62 -13.08
C PHE A 64 14.44 -15.13 -14.51
N ALA A 65 14.01 -13.91 -14.83
CA ALA A 65 14.27 -13.28 -16.12
C ALA A 65 15.78 -13.11 -16.38
N GLN A 66 16.54 -12.70 -15.36
CA GLN A 66 18.01 -12.60 -15.43
C GLN A 66 18.72 -13.93 -15.69
N LYS A 67 18.04 -15.05 -15.50
CA LYS A 67 18.54 -16.42 -15.73
C LYS A 67 17.94 -17.06 -16.99
N ASP A 68 17.34 -16.26 -17.87
CA ASP A 68 16.62 -16.69 -19.08
C ASP A 68 15.45 -17.66 -18.83
N ARG A 69 14.94 -17.73 -17.59
CA ARG A 69 13.81 -18.58 -17.20
C ARG A 69 12.48 -17.85 -17.37
N TRP A 70 12.21 -17.44 -18.59
CA TRP A 70 11.07 -16.57 -18.94
C TRP A 70 9.69 -17.16 -18.61
N SER A 71 9.52 -18.47 -18.75
CA SER A 71 8.26 -19.15 -18.39
C SER A 71 7.95 -19.02 -16.90
N ILE A 72 8.98 -19.16 -16.06
CA ILE A 72 8.88 -19.01 -14.60
C ILE A 72 8.65 -17.55 -14.24
N ALA A 73 9.45 -16.63 -14.80
CA ALA A 73 9.28 -15.20 -14.58
C ALA A 73 7.85 -14.72 -14.90
N ARG A 74 7.28 -15.20 -16.01
CA ARG A 74 5.90 -14.91 -16.40
C ARG A 74 4.88 -15.44 -15.38
N ALA A 75 5.10 -16.62 -14.79
CA ALA A 75 4.22 -17.14 -13.76
C ALA A 75 4.18 -16.24 -12.52
N TYR A 76 5.33 -15.74 -12.07
CA TYR A 76 5.42 -14.77 -10.97
C TYR A 76 4.70 -13.45 -11.31
N LEU A 77 4.87 -12.92 -12.53
CA LEU A 77 4.16 -11.71 -12.97
C LEU A 77 2.64 -11.91 -13.05
N ASN A 78 2.17 -13.06 -13.52
CA ASN A 78 0.75 -13.38 -13.54
C ASN A 78 0.15 -13.42 -12.12
N ASN A 79 0.89 -13.96 -11.15
CA ASN A 79 0.47 -13.96 -9.75
C ASN A 79 0.44 -12.53 -9.19
N ALA A 80 1.47 -11.73 -9.47
CA ALA A 80 1.50 -10.31 -9.08
C ALA A 80 0.30 -9.54 -9.65
N ALA A 81 -0.04 -9.74 -10.93
CA ALA A 81 -1.17 -9.10 -11.57
C ALA A 81 -2.51 -9.45 -10.89
N ARG A 82 -2.73 -10.71 -10.53
CA ARG A 82 -3.93 -11.15 -9.80
C ARG A 82 -4.04 -10.47 -8.44
N THR A 83 -2.94 -10.37 -7.69
CA THR A 83 -2.93 -9.68 -6.39
C THR A 83 -3.18 -8.18 -6.55
N ILE A 84 -2.62 -7.56 -7.60
CA ILE A 84 -2.88 -6.14 -7.93
C ILE A 84 -4.38 -5.91 -8.22
N ASP A 85 -5.02 -6.80 -8.95
CA ASP A 85 -6.45 -6.65 -9.25
C ASP A 85 -7.33 -6.80 -7.99
N SER A 86 -6.95 -7.67 -7.05
CA SER A 86 -7.57 -7.72 -5.72
C SER A 86 -7.36 -6.41 -4.95
N LEU A 87 -6.14 -5.87 -4.94
CA LEU A 87 -5.83 -4.59 -4.29
C LEU A 87 -6.66 -3.43 -4.87
N LYS A 88 -6.82 -3.37 -6.20
CA LYS A 88 -7.66 -2.36 -6.86
C LYS A 88 -9.12 -2.45 -6.45
N ARG A 89 -9.66 -3.66 -6.23
CA ARG A 89 -11.04 -3.84 -5.75
C ARG A 89 -11.19 -3.29 -4.33
N VAL A 90 -10.29 -3.67 -3.42
CA VAL A 90 -10.28 -3.17 -2.04
C VAL A 90 -10.14 -1.64 -2.00
N ALA A 91 -9.29 -1.06 -2.84
CA ALA A 91 -9.12 0.39 -2.90
C ALA A 91 -10.36 1.15 -3.40
N ARG A 92 -11.25 0.49 -4.17
CA ARG A 92 -12.52 1.07 -4.65
C ARG A 92 -13.66 0.94 -3.64
N GLU A 93 -13.57 -0.01 -2.72
CA GLU A 93 -14.56 -0.23 -1.65
C GLU A 93 -14.46 0.81 -0.52
N VAL A 94 -13.40 1.64 -0.50
CA VAL A 94 -13.32 2.80 0.39
C VAL A 94 -14.11 3.96 -0.23
N PRO A 95 -15.25 4.40 0.36
CA PRO A 95 -16.00 5.52 -0.17
C PRO A 95 -15.10 6.77 -0.20
N PRO A 96 -15.24 7.65 -1.22
CA PRO A 96 -14.61 8.96 -1.14
C PRO A 96 -15.10 9.64 0.14
N MET A 97 -14.19 10.10 1.00
CA MET A 97 -14.54 11.06 2.04
C MET A 97 -15.19 12.24 1.33
N VAL A 98 -16.50 12.38 1.48
CA VAL A 98 -17.20 13.61 1.14
C VAL A 98 -16.57 14.66 2.04
N ASN A 99 -15.76 15.54 1.44
CA ASN A 99 -15.36 16.78 2.10
C ASN A 99 -16.65 17.55 2.35
N GLU A 100 -17.21 17.44 3.55
CA GLU A 100 -18.08 18.48 4.08
C GLU A 100 -17.17 19.70 4.31
N GLU A 101 -16.97 20.48 3.25
CA GLU A 101 -16.71 21.90 3.42
C GLU A 101 -17.88 22.44 4.25
N LYS A 102 -17.61 22.66 5.54
CA LYS A 102 -18.49 23.43 6.42
C LYS A 102 -18.72 24.79 5.79
N GLN A 103 -19.84 24.95 5.10
CA GLN A 103 -20.52 26.22 5.04
C GLN A 103 -21.09 26.48 6.43
N SER A 104 -20.39 27.29 7.23
CA SER A 104 -21.01 28.18 8.21
C SER A 104 -20.07 29.30 8.60
#